data_AF-A0AAE9YXM9-F1
#
_entry.id   AF-A0AAE9YXM9-F1
#
_cell.length_a   1.000
_cell.length_b   1.000
_cell.length_c   1.000
_cell.angle_alpha   90.00
_cell.angle_beta   90.00
_cell.angle_gamma   90.00
#
_symmetry.space_group_name_H-M   'P 1'
#
loop_
_entity.id
_entity.type
_entity.pdbx_description
1 polymer ?
#
loop_
_entity_poly.entity_id
_entity_poly.type
_entity_poly.pdbx_seq_one_letter_code
_entity_poly.pdbx_strand_id
1 'polypeptide(L)'
;MANNLMKNIGFLLLATALGGCSEQAEQTQEISESQAATATKINKANHASEQVLSDSQQPTQVPTTNGERRALLESLNINGDSSVDDRRLALFVRYTYFADNPQRQLETLEQLIAEIADMRQTRPDDHELTALYGSAISLQTVFFLDNLGKTNLLSKKGSRYLDRAVKSAPNHLGVRLYRGITYAEMPAFLGKARQAVADFKLIKHASTAFPGKKSTDQANEQANKKFAAMIDYYYAMALIKNQQQDRGIKQLTSLVGKNIAPWSARAATLKQEQG
;
A
#
# COMPACT_ATOMS: atom_id res chain seq x y z
N MET A 1 36.33 53.27 0.14
CA MET A 1 36.84 54.24 1.15
C MET A 1 35.96 54.08 2.38
N ALA A 2 36.48 53.37 3.38
CA ALA A 2 37.00 53.95 4.63
C ALA A 2 35.85 54.19 5.64
N ASN A 3 35.63 53.29 6.60
CA ASN A 3 36.34 53.09 7.88
C ASN A 3 35.65 53.84 9.04
N ASN A 4 35.32 53.07 10.09
CA ASN A 4 35.50 53.39 11.51
C ASN A 4 34.74 54.59 12.13
N LEU A 5 34.53 54.71 13.44
CA LEU A 5 34.59 53.90 14.67
C LEU A 5 34.43 54.95 15.81
N MET A 6 34.00 54.50 16.99
CA MET A 6 34.17 55.13 18.32
C MET A 6 33.17 56.20 18.76
N LYS A 7 32.54 55.96 19.92
CA LYS A 7 33.10 56.44 21.21
C LYS A 7 32.42 55.80 22.43
N ASN A 8 33.26 55.26 23.31
CA ASN A 8 33.04 54.95 24.72
C ASN A 8 32.77 56.21 25.55
N ILE A 9 32.08 56.04 26.69
CA ILE A 9 32.21 56.66 28.04
C ILE A 9 31.12 55.94 28.89
N GLY A 10 31.28 55.45 30.12
CA GLY A 10 32.34 55.50 31.12
C GLY A 10 31.69 55.40 32.52
N PHE A 11 32.12 54.43 33.32
CA PHE A 11 32.17 54.36 34.80
C PHE A 11 30.91 54.60 35.68
N LEU A 12 30.63 53.66 36.61
CA LEU A 12 31.01 53.82 38.03
C LEU A 12 30.90 52.51 38.85
N LEU A 13 31.76 52.44 39.88
CA LEU A 13 32.07 51.34 40.79
C LEU A 13 31.06 51.12 41.94
N LEU A 14 31.01 49.89 42.45
CA LEU A 14 31.04 49.53 43.89
C LEU A 14 31.19 48.00 44.03
N ALA A 15 31.75 47.37 45.07
CA ALA A 15 33.04 47.44 45.75
C ALA A 15 33.08 46.19 46.68
N THR A 16 34.28 45.66 46.94
CA THR A 16 34.67 44.73 48.04
C THR A 16 34.21 43.26 47.98
N ALA A 17 34.91 42.25 48.49
CA ALA A 17 36.33 41.93 48.68
C ALA A 17 36.41 40.46 49.20
N LEU A 18 37.26 39.66 48.55
CA LEU A 18 38.13 38.57 49.04
C LEU A 18 37.69 37.51 50.09
N GLY A 19 37.99 36.26 49.70
CA GLY A 19 38.17 35.05 50.54
C GLY A 19 37.42 33.87 49.90
N GLY A 20 37.98 32.88 49.23
CA GLY A 20 39.31 32.27 49.29
C GLY A 20 39.09 30.77 49.49
N CYS A 21 39.24 29.96 48.44
CA CYS A 21 39.77 28.58 48.43
C CYS A 21 39.49 27.90 47.08
N SER A 22 40.48 27.14 46.65
CA SER A 22 40.77 26.59 45.33
C SER A 22 39.98 25.33 44.97
N GLU A 23 39.60 25.25 43.69
CA GLU A 23 39.91 24.16 42.76
C GLU A 23 39.53 22.71 43.13
N GLN A 24 38.47 22.18 42.50
CA GLN A 24 38.56 21.01 41.62
C GLN A 24 37.26 20.79 40.82
N ALA A 25 37.44 20.31 39.59
CA ALA A 25 36.48 20.26 38.50
C ALA A 25 35.40 19.17 38.65
N GLU A 26 34.23 19.42 38.05
CA GLU A 26 33.50 18.44 37.24
C GLU A 26 32.38 19.13 36.42
N GLN A 27 32.57 19.20 35.10
CA GLN A 27 31.52 19.55 34.14
C GLN A 27 30.59 18.34 33.97
N THR A 28 29.35 18.43 34.43
CA THR A 28 28.28 17.54 33.99
C THR A 28 27.41 18.26 32.96
N GLN A 29 27.46 17.78 31.73
CA GLN A 29 26.69 18.25 30.58
C GLN A 29 25.19 18.03 30.80
N GLU A 30 24.40 19.09 30.68
CA GLU A 30 22.97 19.01 30.38
C GLU A 30 22.80 18.54 28.92
N ILE A 31 22.51 17.24 28.74
CA ILE A 31 22.02 16.72 27.45
C ILE A 31 20.49 16.66 27.49
N SER A 32 19.91 17.67 26.86
CA SER A 32 18.57 17.78 26.26
C SER A 32 17.68 16.51 26.27
N GLU A 33 16.68 16.49 27.15
CA GLU A 33 15.55 15.54 27.17
C GLU A 33 14.77 15.50 25.84
N SER A 34 14.84 16.56 25.03
CA SER A 34 14.18 16.66 23.73
C SER A 34 14.80 15.75 22.66
N GLN A 35 16.10 15.48 22.73
CA GLN A 35 16.78 14.62 21.74
C GLN A 35 16.61 13.13 22.08
N ALA A 36 16.61 12.79 23.38
CA ALA A 36 16.33 11.44 23.85
C ALA A 36 14.89 11.00 23.50
N ALA A 37 13.89 11.84 23.74
CA ALA A 37 12.49 11.53 23.39
C ALA A 37 12.27 11.35 21.87
N THR A 38 13.05 12.06 21.05
CA THR A 38 13.01 11.96 19.58
C THR A 38 13.72 10.68 19.11
N ALA A 39 14.89 10.36 19.67
CA ALA A 39 15.63 9.14 19.39
C ALA A 39 14.87 7.87 19.81
N THR A 40 14.20 7.87 20.97
CA THR A 40 13.38 6.74 21.43
C THR A 40 12.13 6.54 20.55
N LYS A 41 11.50 7.61 20.07
CA LYS A 41 10.38 7.52 19.11
C LYS A 41 10.84 6.97 17.75
N ILE A 42 12.01 7.40 17.27
CA ILE A 42 12.59 6.91 16.01
C ILE A 42 12.98 5.43 16.14
N ASN A 43 13.64 5.03 17.23
CA ASN A 43 14.04 3.64 17.45
C ASN A 43 12.84 2.70 17.63
N LYS A 44 11.76 3.16 18.28
CA LYS A 44 10.51 2.40 18.42
C LYS A 44 9.75 2.27 17.10
N ALA A 45 9.75 3.33 16.27
CA ALA A 45 9.17 3.28 14.93
C ALA A 45 9.97 2.37 13.98
N ASN A 46 11.29 2.38 14.08
CA ASN A 46 12.18 1.55 13.28
C ASN A 46 12.08 0.07 13.70
N HIS A 47 12.09 -0.25 15.00
CA HIS A 47 11.87 -1.62 15.48
C HIS A 47 10.48 -2.16 15.15
N ALA A 48 9.43 -1.33 15.27
CA ALA A 48 8.09 -1.71 14.86
C ALA A 48 7.99 -1.95 13.34
N SER A 49 8.73 -1.18 12.54
CA SER A 49 8.79 -1.36 11.09
C SER A 49 9.55 -2.63 10.71
N GLU A 50 10.61 -2.98 11.43
CA GLU A 50 11.39 -4.21 11.21
C GLU A 50 10.66 -5.48 11.66
N GLN A 51 9.97 -5.47 12.81
CA GLN A 51 9.14 -6.60 13.26
C GLN A 51 7.90 -6.82 12.38
N VAL A 52 7.30 -5.76 11.82
CA VAL A 52 6.19 -5.88 10.85
C VAL A 52 6.62 -6.66 9.60
N LEU A 53 7.90 -6.64 9.24
CA LEU A 53 8.43 -7.29 8.03
C LEU A 53 8.73 -8.78 8.22
N SER A 54 9.16 -9.21 9.41
CA SER A 54 9.43 -10.64 9.68
C SER A 54 8.16 -11.50 9.73
N ASP A 55 7.04 -10.89 10.13
CA ASP A 55 5.78 -11.59 10.39
C ASP A 55 4.71 -11.35 9.31
N SER A 56 5.12 -10.77 8.18
CA SER A 56 4.20 -10.39 7.10
C SER A 56 3.67 -11.61 6.33
N GLN A 57 2.35 -11.81 6.35
CA GLN A 57 1.70 -12.85 5.54
C GLN A 57 1.60 -12.43 4.07
N GLN A 58 2.17 -13.26 3.23
CA GLN A 58 2.25 -13.13 1.77
C GLN A 58 0.84 -13.07 1.11
N PRO A 59 0.66 -12.33 0.00
CA PRO A 59 -0.59 -12.37 -0.75
C PRO A 59 -0.79 -13.72 -1.44
N THR A 60 -2.05 -14.04 -1.75
CA THR A 60 -2.37 -15.09 -2.72
C THR A 60 -1.76 -14.74 -4.08
N GLN A 61 -1.03 -15.69 -4.67
CA GLN A 61 -0.38 -15.49 -5.95
C GLN A 61 -1.40 -15.61 -7.08
N VAL A 62 -1.68 -14.49 -7.75
CA VAL A 62 -2.55 -14.45 -8.92
C VAL A 62 -1.74 -13.97 -10.12
N PRO A 63 -1.82 -14.64 -11.28
CA PRO A 63 -1.12 -14.18 -12.48
C PRO A 63 -1.53 -12.76 -12.89
N THR A 64 -0.61 -12.06 -13.55
CA THR A 64 -0.79 -10.63 -13.88
C THR A 64 -1.57 -10.38 -15.16
N THR A 65 -1.70 -11.39 -16.04
CA THR A 65 -2.42 -11.26 -17.31
C THR A 65 -3.65 -12.18 -17.36
N ASN A 66 -4.69 -11.76 -18.09
CA ASN A 66 -5.88 -12.59 -18.30
C ASN A 66 -5.62 -13.90 -19.06
N GLY A 67 -4.58 -13.94 -19.91
CA GLY A 67 -4.14 -15.18 -20.55
C GLY A 67 -3.61 -16.20 -19.54
N GLU A 68 -2.68 -15.78 -18.68
CA GLU A 68 -2.12 -16.63 -17.61
C GLU A 68 -3.20 -17.03 -16.58
N ARG A 69 -4.12 -16.12 -16.22
CA ARG A 69 -5.23 -16.43 -15.31
C ARG A 69 -6.17 -17.50 -15.87
N ARG A 70 -6.46 -17.45 -17.18
CA ARG A 70 -7.30 -18.45 -17.84
C ARG A 70 -6.62 -19.82 -17.83
N ALA A 71 -5.35 -19.88 -18.22
CA ALA A 71 -4.56 -21.12 -18.16
C ALA A 71 -4.50 -21.71 -16.75
N LEU A 72 -4.36 -20.86 -15.72
CA LEU A 72 -4.41 -21.31 -14.33
C LEU A 72 -5.78 -21.88 -13.97
N LEU A 73 -6.88 -21.23 -14.32
CA LEU A 73 -8.23 -21.74 -14.06
C LEU A 73 -8.51 -23.08 -14.78
N GLU A 74 -8.04 -23.21 -16.02
CA GLU A 74 -8.11 -24.48 -16.77
C GLU A 74 -7.30 -25.58 -16.06
N SER A 75 -6.10 -25.26 -15.57
CA SER A 75 -5.26 -26.23 -14.85
C SER A 75 -5.83 -26.64 -13.49
N LEU A 76 -6.53 -25.73 -12.80
CA LEU A 76 -7.20 -26.01 -11.53
C LEU A 76 -8.41 -26.93 -11.72
N ASN A 77 -9.03 -26.90 -12.91
CA ASN A 77 -10.16 -27.75 -13.31
C ASN A 77 -11.21 -27.96 -12.19
N ILE A 78 -11.68 -26.84 -11.62
CA ILE A 78 -12.51 -26.86 -10.42
C ILE A 78 -13.80 -27.65 -10.63
N ASN A 79 -14.01 -28.64 -9.76
CA ASN A 79 -15.18 -29.51 -9.71
C ASN A 79 -15.54 -29.85 -8.25
N GLY A 80 -16.53 -30.72 -8.04
CA GLY A 80 -17.02 -31.09 -6.71
C GLY A 80 -15.95 -31.67 -5.78
N ASP A 81 -14.94 -32.33 -6.34
CA ASP A 81 -13.89 -33.03 -5.60
C ASP A 81 -12.64 -32.19 -5.39
N SER A 82 -12.59 -30.97 -5.94
CA SER A 82 -11.43 -30.08 -5.79
C SER A 82 -11.12 -29.76 -4.33
N SER A 83 -9.86 -29.47 -4.01
CA SER A 83 -9.50 -29.07 -2.66
C SER A 83 -10.12 -27.71 -2.29
N VAL A 84 -10.29 -27.46 -0.99
CA VAL A 84 -10.76 -26.15 -0.50
C VAL A 84 -9.80 -25.03 -0.92
N ASP A 85 -8.50 -25.29 -0.92
CA ASP A 85 -7.48 -24.30 -1.27
C ASP A 85 -7.46 -24.01 -2.78
N ASP A 86 -7.71 -25.01 -3.64
CA ASP A 86 -7.86 -24.78 -5.08
C ASP A 86 -9.11 -23.96 -5.38
N ARG A 87 -10.24 -24.30 -4.75
CA ARG A 87 -11.48 -23.49 -4.87
C ARG A 87 -11.25 -22.06 -4.39
N ARG A 88 -10.54 -21.88 -3.28
CA ARG A 88 -10.15 -20.57 -2.77
C ARG A 88 -9.34 -19.82 -3.81
N LEU A 89 -8.24 -20.39 -4.30
CA LEU A 89 -7.38 -19.78 -5.31
C LEU A 89 -8.17 -19.40 -6.57
N ALA A 90 -9.05 -20.29 -7.04
CA ALA A 90 -9.90 -20.03 -8.20
C ALA A 90 -10.79 -18.79 -8.02
N LEU A 91 -11.29 -18.51 -6.81
CA LEU A 91 -12.07 -17.28 -6.55
C LEU A 91 -11.21 -16.02 -6.70
N PHE A 92 -9.97 -16.01 -6.19
CA PHE A 92 -9.04 -14.89 -6.36
C PHE A 92 -8.70 -14.67 -7.84
N VAL A 93 -8.45 -15.75 -8.58
CA VAL A 93 -8.11 -15.70 -10.01
C VAL A 93 -9.32 -15.26 -10.84
N ARG A 94 -10.53 -15.78 -10.59
CA ARG A 94 -11.77 -15.38 -11.27
C ARG A 94 -12.12 -13.92 -11.01
N TYR A 95 -12.00 -13.45 -9.78
CA TYR A 95 -12.21 -12.04 -9.46
C TYR A 95 -11.25 -11.13 -10.24
N THR A 96 -9.96 -11.45 -10.22
CA THR A 96 -8.95 -10.62 -10.88
C THR A 96 -9.10 -10.69 -12.40
N TYR A 97 -9.47 -11.85 -12.95
CA TYR A 97 -9.82 -12.01 -14.36
C TYR A 97 -11.00 -11.13 -14.75
N PHE A 98 -12.07 -11.16 -13.95
CA PHE A 98 -13.27 -10.37 -14.16
C PHE A 98 -12.99 -8.86 -14.07
N ALA A 99 -12.27 -8.42 -13.04
CA ALA A 99 -11.94 -7.01 -12.84
C ALA A 99 -11.15 -6.42 -14.02
N ASP A 100 -10.31 -7.24 -14.65
CA ASP A 100 -9.45 -6.86 -15.78
C ASP A 100 -10.11 -7.07 -17.15
N ASN A 101 -11.32 -7.63 -17.21
CA ASN A 101 -12.06 -7.83 -18.45
C ASN A 101 -12.82 -6.54 -18.82
N PRO A 102 -12.77 -6.05 -20.08
CA PRO A 102 -13.59 -4.92 -20.52
C PRO A 102 -15.08 -5.26 -20.66
N GLN A 103 -15.42 -6.51 -20.99
CA GLN A 103 -16.78 -7.01 -21.18
C GLN A 103 -17.30 -7.63 -19.88
N ARG A 104 -17.62 -6.77 -18.91
CA ARG A 104 -18.14 -7.20 -17.61
C ARG A 104 -19.66 -7.24 -17.60
N GLN A 105 -20.22 -8.27 -16.98
CA GLN A 105 -21.66 -8.40 -16.73
C GLN A 105 -21.92 -8.39 -15.23
N LEU A 106 -23.00 -7.73 -14.81
CA LEU A 106 -23.34 -7.59 -13.40
C LEU A 106 -23.69 -8.96 -12.80
N GLU A 107 -24.47 -9.80 -13.50
CA GLU A 107 -24.86 -11.11 -12.96
C GLU A 107 -23.65 -11.98 -12.64
N THR A 108 -22.62 -11.97 -13.50
CA THR A 108 -21.38 -12.71 -13.26
C THR A 108 -20.65 -12.24 -12.00
N LEU A 109 -20.60 -10.93 -11.75
CA LEU A 109 -20.00 -10.40 -10.53
C LEU A 109 -20.81 -10.77 -9.29
N GLU A 110 -22.14 -10.72 -9.38
CA GLU A 110 -23.04 -11.06 -8.27
C GLU A 110 -22.94 -12.55 -7.89
N GLN A 111 -22.85 -13.44 -8.89
CA GLN A 111 -22.55 -14.86 -8.67
C GLN A 111 -21.22 -15.03 -7.95
N LEU A 112 -20.15 -14.39 -8.44
CA LEU A 112 -18.84 -14.47 -7.81
C LEU A 112 -18.83 -13.93 -6.38
N ILE A 113 -19.55 -12.83 -6.12
CA ILE A 113 -19.72 -12.26 -4.77
C ILE A 113 -20.40 -13.28 -3.83
N ALA A 114 -21.43 -13.99 -4.31
CA ALA A 114 -22.11 -15.02 -3.54
C ALA A 114 -21.18 -16.19 -3.21
N GLU A 115 -20.39 -16.67 -4.18
CA GLU A 115 -19.42 -17.74 -3.96
C GLU A 115 -18.30 -17.34 -2.99
N ILE A 116 -17.77 -16.11 -3.09
CA ILE A 116 -16.81 -15.58 -2.12
C ILE A 116 -17.45 -15.49 -0.73
N ALA A 117 -18.73 -15.07 -0.64
CA ALA A 117 -19.43 -14.99 0.63
C ALA A 117 -19.60 -16.36 1.30
N ASP A 118 -19.91 -17.40 0.52
CA ASP A 118 -20.03 -18.78 1.00
C ASP A 118 -18.69 -19.33 1.51
N MET A 119 -17.61 -19.18 0.73
CA MET A 119 -16.26 -19.58 1.15
C MET A 119 -15.81 -18.87 2.43
N ARG A 120 -16.20 -17.60 2.63
CA ARG A 120 -15.90 -16.87 3.88
C ARG A 120 -16.61 -17.43 5.10
N GLN A 121 -17.79 -18.02 4.95
CA GLN A 121 -18.51 -18.62 6.09
C GLN A 121 -17.80 -19.87 6.59
N THR A 122 -17.20 -20.64 5.69
CA THR A 122 -16.44 -21.84 6.03
C THR A 122 -14.99 -21.53 6.43
N ARG A 123 -14.50 -20.29 6.19
CA ARG A 123 -13.15 -19.83 6.52
C ARG A 123 -13.17 -18.43 7.16
N PRO A 124 -13.71 -18.28 8.39
CA PRO A 124 -13.86 -16.96 9.03
C PRO A 124 -12.52 -16.25 9.30
N ASP A 125 -11.44 -17.00 9.49
CA ASP A 125 -10.09 -16.47 9.76
C ASP A 125 -9.31 -16.09 8.50
N ASP A 126 -9.90 -16.35 7.32
CA ASP A 126 -9.31 -15.97 6.04
C ASP A 126 -9.62 -14.49 5.73
N HIS A 127 -8.83 -13.63 6.35
CA HIS A 127 -9.01 -12.19 6.21
C HIS A 127 -8.77 -11.69 4.78
N GLU A 128 -7.99 -12.41 3.97
CA GLU A 128 -7.80 -12.10 2.55
C GLU A 128 -9.07 -12.34 1.74
N LEU A 129 -9.84 -13.41 2.01
CA LEU A 129 -11.17 -13.59 1.42
C LEU A 129 -12.13 -12.47 1.82
N THR A 130 -12.04 -11.96 3.04
CA THR A 130 -12.82 -10.79 3.46
C THR A 130 -12.42 -9.53 2.70
N ALA A 131 -11.13 -9.35 2.41
CA ALA A 131 -10.67 -8.27 1.55
C ALA A 131 -11.18 -8.45 0.11
N LEU A 132 -11.07 -9.65 -0.46
CA LEU A 132 -11.58 -9.99 -1.80
C LEU A 132 -13.07 -9.70 -1.93
N TYR A 133 -13.88 -10.06 -0.91
CA TYR A 133 -15.30 -9.77 -0.86
C TYR A 133 -15.58 -8.26 -0.85
N GLY A 134 -14.83 -7.50 -0.05
CA GLY A 134 -14.95 -6.03 -0.02
C GLY A 134 -14.58 -5.38 -1.36
N SER A 135 -13.55 -5.88 -2.03
CA SER A 135 -13.15 -5.46 -3.37
C SER A 135 -14.23 -5.77 -4.40
N ALA A 136 -14.81 -6.98 -4.39
CA ALA A 136 -15.88 -7.37 -5.31
C ALA A 136 -17.17 -6.55 -5.14
N ILE A 137 -17.59 -6.30 -3.89
CA ILE A 137 -18.72 -5.39 -3.60
C ILE A 137 -18.43 -3.98 -4.10
N SER A 138 -17.21 -3.49 -3.91
CA SER A 138 -16.82 -2.16 -4.41
C SER A 138 -16.83 -2.11 -5.94
N LEU A 139 -16.39 -3.18 -6.61
CA LEU A 139 -16.38 -3.27 -8.07
C LEU A 139 -17.79 -3.17 -8.68
N GLN A 140 -18.85 -3.55 -7.95
CA GLN A 140 -20.23 -3.39 -8.44
C GLN A 140 -20.57 -1.94 -8.81
N THR A 141 -19.87 -0.94 -8.27
CA THR A 141 -20.13 0.48 -8.57
C THR A 141 -19.98 0.80 -10.05
N VAL A 142 -19.15 0.07 -10.79
CA VAL A 142 -18.95 0.31 -12.23
C VAL A 142 -20.23 0.11 -13.06
N PHE A 143 -21.21 -0.61 -12.52
CA PHE A 143 -22.51 -0.86 -13.16
C PHE A 143 -23.60 0.14 -12.76
N PHE A 144 -23.33 1.04 -11.82
CA PHE A 144 -24.32 1.96 -11.25
C PHE A 144 -23.80 3.40 -11.19
N LEU A 145 -22.94 3.78 -12.15
CA LEU A 145 -22.32 5.11 -12.19
C LEU A 145 -23.36 6.24 -12.38
N ASP A 146 -24.49 5.93 -13.00
CA ASP A 146 -25.67 6.78 -13.16
C ASP A 146 -26.49 6.92 -11.87
N ASN A 147 -26.31 6.00 -10.91
CA ASN A 147 -27.00 6.00 -9.62
C ASN A 147 -26.03 6.28 -8.47
N LEU A 148 -25.82 7.56 -8.17
CA LEU A 148 -24.91 8.03 -7.13
C LEU A 148 -25.24 7.45 -5.73
N GLY A 149 -26.52 7.27 -5.42
CA GLY A 149 -26.96 6.68 -4.15
C GLY A 149 -26.48 5.23 -4.01
N LYS A 150 -26.69 4.43 -5.05
CA LYS A 150 -26.25 3.02 -5.09
C LYS A 150 -24.72 2.91 -5.14
N THR A 151 -24.06 3.76 -5.93
CA THR A 151 -22.59 3.83 -5.95
C THR A 151 -22.03 4.13 -4.56
N ASN A 152 -22.53 5.17 -3.87
CA ASN A 152 -22.08 5.51 -2.52
C ASN A 152 -22.33 4.37 -1.51
N LEU A 153 -23.50 3.73 -1.57
CA LEU A 153 -23.83 2.59 -0.71
C LEU A 153 -22.84 1.43 -0.91
N LEU A 154 -22.60 1.04 -2.16
CA LEU A 154 -21.70 -0.06 -2.51
C LEU A 154 -20.25 0.27 -2.15
N SER A 155 -19.77 1.48 -2.47
CA SER A 155 -18.42 1.94 -2.08
C SER A 155 -18.23 1.88 -0.57
N LYS A 156 -19.20 2.36 0.22
CA LYS A 156 -19.14 2.30 1.70
C LYS A 156 -19.19 0.87 2.21
N LYS A 157 -20.08 0.03 1.65
CA LYS A 157 -20.22 -1.37 2.04
C LYS A 157 -18.91 -2.14 1.80
N GLY A 158 -18.35 -2.04 0.60
CA GLY A 158 -17.07 -2.67 0.26
C GLY A 158 -15.90 -2.14 1.11
N SER A 159 -15.82 -0.82 1.28
CA SER A 159 -14.80 -0.18 2.15
C SER A 159 -14.84 -0.73 3.59
N ARG A 160 -16.02 -0.94 4.18
CA ARG A 160 -16.14 -1.49 5.54
C ARG A 160 -15.53 -2.88 5.67
N TYR A 161 -15.70 -3.74 4.66
CA TYR A 161 -15.08 -5.07 4.65
C TYR A 161 -13.56 -4.99 4.49
N LEU A 162 -13.08 -4.13 3.61
CA LEU A 162 -11.64 -3.90 3.40
C LEU A 162 -10.96 -3.35 4.67
N ASP A 163 -11.56 -2.33 5.28
CA ASP A 163 -11.04 -1.71 6.51
C ASP A 163 -11.06 -2.71 7.68
N ARG A 164 -12.09 -3.56 7.78
CA ARG A 164 -12.16 -4.64 8.77
C ARG A 164 -11.10 -5.70 8.53
N ALA A 165 -10.89 -6.12 7.28
CA ALA A 165 -9.88 -7.11 6.93
C ALA A 165 -8.49 -6.61 7.36
N VAL A 166 -8.12 -5.37 7.01
CA VAL A 166 -6.83 -4.78 7.42
C VAL A 166 -6.73 -4.62 8.93
N LYS A 167 -7.82 -4.24 9.61
CA LYS A 167 -7.83 -4.17 11.08
C LYS A 167 -7.57 -5.54 11.72
N SER A 168 -8.10 -6.61 11.14
CA SER A 168 -7.98 -7.97 11.67
C SER A 168 -6.61 -8.59 11.34
N ALA A 169 -6.07 -8.30 10.16
CA ALA A 169 -4.78 -8.81 9.69
C ALA A 169 -3.89 -7.67 9.15
N PRO A 170 -3.37 -6.79 10.02
CA PRO A 170 -2.63 -5.59 9.59
C PRO A 170 -1.31 -5.92 8.89
N ASN A 171 -0.70 -7.06 9.15
CA ASN A 171 0.56 -7.49 8.50
C ASN A 171 0.33 -8.43 7.31
N HIS A 172 -0.93 -8.67 6.93
CA HIS A 172 -1.22 -9.49 5.76
C HIS A 172 -1.18 -8.64 4.49
N LEU A 173 -0.17 -8.90 3.66
CA LEU A 173 0.11 -8.14 2.44
C LEU A 173 -0.96 -8.32 1.36
N GLY A 174 -1.58 -9.50 1.26
CA GLY A 174 -2.76 -9.72 0.40
C GLY A 174 -3.96 -8.86 0.79
N VAL A 175 -4.26 -8.79 2.08
CA VAL A 175 -5.33 -7.92 2.60
C VAL A 175 -5.05 -6.44 2.28
N ARG A 176 -3.80 -6.00 2.49
CA ARG A 176 -3.32 -4.65 2.12
C ARG A 176 -3.41 -4.40 0.62
N LEU A 177 -3.06 -5.40 -0.19
CA LEU A 177 -3.04 -5.32 -1.65
C LEU A 177 -4.46 -5.09 -2.20
N TYR A 178 -5.43 -5.89 -1.79
CA TYR A 178 -6.81 -5.76 -2.23
C TYR A 178 -7.42 -4.41 -1.82
N ARG A 179 -7.17 -3.94 -0.58
CA ARG A 179 -7.62 -2.60 -0.18
C ARG A 179 -6.91 -1.51 -0.98
N GLY A 180 -5.59 -1.63 -1.15
CA GLY A 180 -4.78 -0.67 -1.90
C GLY A 180 -5.24 -0.49 -3.34
N ILE A 181 -5.44 -1.59 -4.06
CA ILE A 181 -5.93 -1.59 -5.44
C ILE A 181 -7.32 -0.97 -5.50
N THR A 182 -8.27 -1.48 -4.72
CA THR A 182 -9.65 -0.99 -4.74
C THR A 182 -9.74 0.50 -4.43
N TYR A 183 -9.00 0.97 -3.43
CA TYR A 183 -8.98 2.39 -3.06
C TYR A 183 -8.20 3.28 -4.04
N ALA A 184 -7.21 2.74 -4.74
CA ALA A 184 -6.55 3.44 -5.83
C ALA A 184 -7.48 3.60 -7.04
N GLU A 185 -8.34 2.62 -7.33
CA GLU A 185 -9.29 2.66 -8.44
C GLU A 185 -10.50 3.57 -8.15
N MET A 186 -10.91 3.70 -6.89
CA MET A 186 -12.01 4.58 -6.48
C MET A 186 -11.79 6.05 -6.89
N PRO A 187 -12.87 6.80 -7.18
CA PRO A 187 -12.79 8.25 -7.42
C PRO A 187 -12.18 9.03 -6.26
N ALA A 188 -11.42 10.09 -6.56
CA ALA A 188 -10.71 10.88 -5.56
C ALA A 188 -11.62 11.51 -4.49
N PHE A 189 -12.83 11.92 -4.86
CA PHE A 189 -13.80 12.54 -3.94
C PHE A 189 -14.27 11.60 -2.80
N LEU A 190 -14.05 10.29 -2.92
CA LEU A 190 -14.33 9.33 -1.84
C LEU A 190 -13.25 9.32 -0.74
N GLY A 191 -12.14 10.02 -0.93
CA GLY A 191 -11.13 10.24 0.11
C GLY A 191 -10.36 8.98 0.54
N LYS A 192 -10.27 7.97 -0.34
CA LYS A 192 -9.64 6.66 -0.04
C LYS A 192 -8.17 6.54 -0.47
N ALA A 193 -7.69 7.46 -1.30
CA ALA A 193 -6.35 7.40 -1.88
C ALA A 193 -5.23 7.45 -0.82
N ARG A 194 -5.44 8.14 0.31
CA ARG A 194 -4.47 8.18 1.42
C ARG A 194 -4.19 6.78 1.99
N GLN A 195 -5.24 5.99 2.21
CA GLN A 195 -5.12 4.61 2.69
C GLN A 195 -4.40 3.74 1.66
N ALA A 196 -4.74 3.88 0.37
CA ALA A 196 -4.04 3.17 -0.71
C ALA A 196 -2.53 3.49 -0.74
N VAL A 197 -2.16 4.76 -0.62
CA VAL A 197 -0.75 5.19 -0.52
C VAL A 197 -0.05 4.53 0.67
N ALA A 198 -0.70 4.43 1.83
CA ALA A 198 -0.13 3.80 3.01
C ALA A 198 0.07 2.29 2.80
N ASP A 199 -0.92 1.61 2.22
CA ASP A 199 -0.84 0.17 1.96
C ASP A 199 0.26 -0.15 0.95
N PHE A 200 0.35 0.60 -0.15
CA PHE A 200 1.42 0.40 -1.14
C PHE A 200 2.81 0.75 -0.61
N LYS A 201 2.95 1.73 0.29
CA LYS A 201 4.23 1.99 0.96
C LYS A 201 4.67 0.80 1.80
N LEU A 202 3.75 0.20 2.57
CA LEU A 202 4.04 -0.97 3.39
C LEU A 202 4.43 -2.17 2.51
N ILE A 203 3.64 -2.45 1.48
CA ILE A 203 3.92 -3.47 0.46
C ILE A 203 5.32 -3.25 -0.13
N LYS A 204 5.63 -2.05 -0.63
CA LYS A 204 6.95 -1.77 -1.24
C LYS A 204 8.10 -1.83 -0.24
N HIS A 205 7.87 -1.46 1.02
CA HIS A 205 8.87 -1.63 2.08
C HIS A 205 9.13 -3.10 2.37
N ALA A 206 8.09 -3.92 2.39
CA ALA A 206 8.17 -5.36 2.42
C ALA A 206 8.65 -5.95 1.09
N SER A 207 9.57 -5.31 0.38
CA SER A 207 10.06 -5.71 -0.95
C SER A 207 10.82 -7.05 -0.97
N THR A 208 11.01 -7.69 0.17
CA THR A 208 11.39 -9.11 0.32
C THR A 208 10.19 -10.08 0.29
N ALA A 209 8.97 -9.57 0.33
CA ALA A 209 7.72 -10.26 0.63
C ALA A 209 6.74 -10.31 -0.55
N PHE A 210 7.25 -10.39 -1.79
CA PHE A 210 6.43 -10.69 -2.97
C PHE A 210 7.01 -11.82 -3.82
N PRO A 211 6.13 -12.58 -4.50
CA PRO A 211 6.37 -13.98 -4.80
C PRO A 211 7.27 -14.20 -6.02
N GLY A 212 8.51 -14.52 -5.70
CA GLY A 212 9.10 -15.78 -6.09
C GLY A 212 9.80 -16.29 -4.85
N LYS A 213 9.85 -17.61 -4.63
CA LYS A 213 10.99 -18.15 -3.84
C LYS A 213 12.25 -17.44 -4.34
N LYS A 214 13.22 -17.14 -3.47
CA LYS A 214 14.58 -16.85 -3.96
C LYS A 214 14.95 -18.01 -4.88
N SER A 215 14.77 -17.84 -6.16
CA SER A 215 14.73 -18.89 -7.15
C SER A 215 15.61 -18.40 -8.26
N THR A 216 16.57 -19.24 -8.59
CA THR A 216 17.44 -19.12 -9.76
C THR A 216 16.67 -19.29 -11.08
N ASP A 217 15.33 -19.46 -11.03
CA ASP A 217 14.50 -19.74 -12.19
C ASP A 217 13.98 -18.43 -12.80
N GLN A 218 14.31 -18.22 -14.07
CA GLN A 218 13.94 -17.03 -14.84
C GLN A 218 12.43 -16.76 -14.86
N ALA A 219 11.60 -17.82 -14.81
CA ALA A 219 10.14 -17.69 -14.78
C ALA A 219 9.66 -16.97 -13.50
N ASN A 220 10.24 -17.29 -12.35
CA ASN A 220 9.89 -16.66 -11.07
C ASN A 220 10.40 -15.22 -11.01
N GLU A 221 11.58 -14.94 -11.59
CA GLU A 221 12.09 -13.58 -11.72
C GLU A 221 11.16 -12.70 -12.58
N GLN A 222 10.66 -13.24 -13.70
CA GLN A 222 9.74 -12.51 -14.57
C GLN A 222 8.39 -12.25 -13.90
N ALA A 223 7.83 -13.23 -13.19
CA ALA A 223 6.59 -13.06 -12.42
C ALA A 223 6.75 -11.97 -11.34
N ASN A 224 7.88 -11.97 -10.63
CA ASN A 224 8.24 -10.93 -9.66
C ASN A 224 8.29 -9.53 -10.26
N LYS A 225 8.95 -9.38 -11.42
CA LYS A 225 9.03 -8.10 -12.14
C LYS A 225 7.64 -7.60 -12.54
N LYS A 226 6.78 -8.48 -13.05
CA LYS A 226 5.39 -8.12 -13.41
C LYS A 226 4.58 -7.72 -12.18
N PHE A 227 4.71 -8.44 -11.07
CA PHE A 227 4.02 -8.09 -9.84
C PHE A 227 4.49 -6.75 -9.28
N ALA A 228 5.81 -6.51 -9.18
CA ALA A 228 6.35 -5.23 -8.73
C ALA A 228 5.89 -4.06 -9.63
N ALA A 229 5.82 -4.29 -10.94
CA ALA A 229 5.29 -3.33 -11.90
C ALA A 229 3.80 -3.01 -11.68
N MET A 230 2.98 -4.00 -11.32
CA MET A 230 1.58 -3.80 -10.93
C MET A 230 1.47 -2.91 -9.69
N ILE A 231 2.28 -3.17 -8.66
CA ILE A 231 2.34 -2.36 -7.44
C ILE A 231 2.74 -0.91 -7.77
N ASP A 232 3.76 -0.72 -8.60
CA ASP A 232 4.21 0.61 -9.03
C ASP A 232 3.10 1.38 -9.76
N TYR A 233 2.33 0.70 -10.61
CA TYR A 233 1.21 1.30 -11.34
C TYR A 233 0.10 1.80 -10.40
N TYR A 234 -0.41 0.92 -9.53
CA TYR A 234 -1.50 1.30 -8.62
C TYR A 234 -1.05 2.29 -7.54
N TYR A 235 0.22 2.21 -7.11
CA TYR A 235 0.79 3.22 -6.22
C TYR A 235 0.84 4.60 -6.86
N ALA A 236 1.22 4.70 -8.13
CA ALA A 236 1.21 5.96 -8.85
C ALA A 236 -0.20 6.55 -8.97
N MET A 237 -1.20 5.71 -9.30
CA MET A 237 -2.60 6.12 -9.33
C MET A 237 -3.08 6.65 -7.97
N ALA A 238 -2.73 5.95 -6.88
CA ALA A 238 -3.05 6.39 -5.53
C ALA A 238 -2.36 7.72 -5.16
N LEU A 239 -1.10 7.93 -5.57
CA LEU A 239 -0.39 9.19 -5.34
C LEU A 239 -1.08 10.36 -6.04
N ILE A 240 -1.44 10.20 -7.32
CA ILE A 240 -2.14 11.23 -8.10
C ILE A 240 -3.46 11.60 -7.42
N LYS A 241 -4.29 10.61 -7.10
CA LYS A 241 -5.59 10.82 -6.43
C LYS A 241 -5.46 11.34 -4.99
N ASN A 242 -4.28 11.22 -4.39
CA ASN A 242 -3.95 11.78 -3.07
C ASN A 242 -3.18 13.11 -3.18
N GLN A 243 -3.40 13.87 -4.25
CA GLN A 243 -2.82 15.22 -4.47
C GLN A 243 -1.28 15.24 -4.50
N GLN A 244 -0.65 14.12 -4.84
CA GLN A 244 0.81 14.00 -5.00
C GLN A 244 1.13 13.72 -6.47
N GLN A 245 0.62 14.58 -7.36
CA GLN A 245 0.67 14.40 -8.80
C GLN A 245 2.10 14.22 -9.31
N ASP A 246 3.04 15.11 -8.97
CA ASP A 246 4.44 15.04 -9.41
C ASP A 246 5.09 13.69 -9.07
N ARG A 247 4.85 13.19 -7.86
CA ARG A 247 5.37 11.90 -7.41
C ARG A 247 4.75 10.75 -8.19
N GLY A 248 3.45 10.82 -8.46
CA GLY A 248 2.75 9.84 -9.29
C GLY A 248 3.25 9.83 -10.73
N ILE A 249 3.38 10.99 -11.38
CA ILE A 249 3.89 11.12 -12.75
C ILE A 249 5.34 10.64 -12.86
N LYS A 250 6.18 10.94 -11.87
CA LYS A 250 7.55 10.39 -11.78
C LYS A 250 7.54 8.87 -11.72
N GLN A 251 6.65 8.29 -10.89
CA GLN A 251 6.49 6.84 -10.76
C GLN A 251 6.02 6.21 -12.08
N LEU A 252 5.03 6.80 -12.77
CA LEU A 252 4.57 6.33 -14.09
C LEU A 252 5.68 6.40 -15.13
N THR A 253 6.42 7.51 -15.18
CA THR A 253 7.53 7.68 -16.13
C THR A 253 8.62 6.62 -15.94
N SER A 254 8.97 6.33 -14.68
CA SER A 254 9.90 5.24 -14.37
C SER A 254 9.36 3.88 -14.84
N LEU A 255 8.07 3.60 -14.63
CA LEU A 255 7.45 2.34 -15.03
C LEU A 255 7.34 2.18 -16.55
N VAL A 256 7.06 3.26 -17.29
CA VAL A 256 7.05 3.24 -18.77
C VAL A 256 8.41 2.78 -19.31
N GLY A 257 9.52 3.31 -18.77
CA GLY A 257 10.88 2.95 -19.22
C GLY A 257 11.30 1.50 -18.94
N LYS A 258 10.56 0.74 -18.12
CA LYS A 258 10.89 -0.66 -17.79
C LYS A 258 10.43 -1.68 -18.84
N ASN A 259 9.52 -1.31 -19.75
CA ASN A 259 8.97 -2.20 -20.79
C ASN A 259 8.40 -3.54 -20.26
N ILE A 260 7.71 -3.51 -19.11
CA ILE A 260 7.08 -4.68 -18.48
C ILE A 260 5.59 -4.71 -18.84
N ALA A 261 5.19 -5.63 -19.73
CA ALA A 261 3.79 -5.81 -20.09
C ALA A 261 2.97 -6.47 -18.95
N PRO A 262 1.70 -6.08 -18.74
CA PRO A 262 0.98 -4.98 -19.42
C PRO A 262 1.20 -3.60 -18.75
N TRP A 263 1.92 -3.55 -17.65
CA TRP A 263 1.96 -2.41 -16.72
C TRP A 263 2.64 -1.16 -17.29
N SER A 264 3.71 -1.30 -18.06
CA SER A 264 4.34 -0.14 -18.73
C SER A 264 3.41 0.52 -19.73
N ALA A 265 2.61 -0.26 -20.47
CA ALA A 265 1.61 0.28 -21.39
C ALA A 265 0.48 1.00 -20.64
N ARG A 266 -0.06 0.38 -19.58
CA ARG A 266 -1.08 1.03 -18.73
C ARG A 266 -0.56 2.31 -18.08
N ALA A 267 0.71 2.32 -17.68
CA ALA A 267 1.34 3.51 -17.11
C ALA A 267 1.48 4.63 -18.15
N ALA A 268 1.78 4.30 -19.41
CA ALA A 268 1.83 5.27 -20.50
C ALA A 268 0.44 5.90 -20.74
N THR A 269 -0.61 5.07 -20.82
CA THR A 269 -2.00 5.54 -20.96
C THR A 269 -2.41 6.45 -19.81
N LEU A 270 -2.24 6.00 -18.56
CA LEU A 270 -2.62 6.80 -17.39
C LEU A 270 -1.82 8.11 -17.34
N LYS A 271 -0.53 8.10 -17.70
CA LYS A 271 0.28 9.32 -17.74
C LYS A 271 -0.27 10.31 -18.76
N GLN A 272 -0.62 9.85 -19.96
CA GLN A 272 -1.21 10.70 -21.01
C GLN A 272 -2.53 11.36 -20.56
N GLU A 273 -3.34 10.65 -19.76
CA GLU A 273 -4.58 11.19 -19.19
C GLU A 273 -4.36 12.31 -18.15
N GLN A 274 -3.14 12.44 -17.59
CA GLN A 274 -2.84 13.47 -16.59
C GLN A 274 -2.26 14.77 -17.18
N GLY A 275 -2.02 14.84 -18.50
CA GLY A 275 -1.33 15.96 -19.17
C GLY A 275 0.19 15.90 -19.09
#